data_AF-A0A2V8EGL0-F1
#
_entry.id   AF-A0A2V8EGL0-F1
#
_cell.length_a   1.000
_cell.length_b   1.000
_cell.length_c   1.000
_cell.angle_alpha   90.00
_cell.angle_beta   90.00
_cell.angle_gamma   90.00
#
_symmetry.space_group_name_H-M   'P 1'
#
loop_
_entity.id
_entity.type
_entity.pdbx_description
1 polymer ?
#
loop_
_entity_poly.entity_id
_entity_poly.type
_entity_poly.pdbx_seq_one_letter_code
_entity_poly.pdbx_strand_id
1 'polypeptide(L)'
;MRVKQSFVFAGLAAAALATPFVLSSSTSTLSATSARLADTSSCNLSQYKSAPGLTAAVEQDSLVVSWTGQNGADLRARYAIDGGQPEVREIAVKKAGGRWTTLGRNLTPEYHVVSGVRRMADDQANPLRAAGIELTEDVINKHRWYAFWDAPLVMPGSQEMKDEAAWQRSQQQPEGGGGRGGRGGQTRDPLVPNRTLGTPRTPSEIRRADASFHTTSCSVKTDGASLIVTFPGLSMGIFSGDLQFTMYKGTNLIRMDAAATTHEEWVAYKYDAGLKGLSTDLTPRVAWRDTGGHPQEYRFGGLVNPTLARVKAQNRLIAAEARGGALVAFPPPHTFFFTREKDTNLGYAWYRKDADGRFGFGVGMPEREEEPRYAQNFALYNAPPGTVQKMGVYFYASPD
;
A
#
# COMPACT_ATOMS: atom_id res chain seq x y z
N MET A 1 -39.35 42.11 65.30
CA MET A 1 -39.70 41.64 66.65
C MET A 1 -39.53 40.14 66.72
N ARG A 2 -38.68 39.67 67.65
CA ARG A 2 -38.62 38.27 68.10
C ARG A 2 -39.95 37.90 68.74
N VAL A 3 -40.45 36.68 68.54
CA VAL A 3 -40.95 35.79 69.62
C VAL A 3 -40.85 34.33 69.14
N LYS A 4 -40.22 33.50 69.97
CA LYS A 4 -40.24 32.02 69.96
C LYS A 4 -41.41 31.56 70.84
N GLN A 5 -42.11 30.48 70.48
CA GLN A 5 -42.75 29.50 71.40
C GLN A 5 -42.83 28.17 70.63
N SER A 6 -42.20 27.05 71.02
CA SER A 6 -42.26 26.20 72.23
C SER A 6 -43.15 24.97 72.04
N PHE A 7 -42.57 23.82 72.42
CA PHE A 7 -42.95 22.42 72.23
C PHE A 7 -44.25 21.98 72.90
N VAL A 8 -44.91 20.94 72.35
CA VAL A 8 -45.54 19.85 73.12
C VAL A 8 -45.40 18.52 72.37
N PHE A 9 -44.88 17.51 73.07
CA PHE A 9 -44.90 16.08 72.73
C PHE A 9 -46.19 15.45 73.30
N ALA A 10 -46.85 14.58 72.54
CA ALA A 10 -47.72 13.52 73.09
C ALA A 10 -47.76 12.38 72.08
N GLY A 11 -47.28 11.20 72.47
CA GLY A 11 -47.25 10.01 71.63
C GLY A 11 -48.59 9.30 71.54
N LEU A 12 -48.68 8.32 70.63
CA LEU A 12 -49.13 6.96 70.94
C LEU A 12 -48.98 6.05 69.71
N ALA A 13 -48.41 4.87 69.98
CA ALA A 13 -48.69 3.54 69.42
C ALA A 13 -48.72 3.29 67.89
N ALA A 14 -47.63 2.66 67.46
CA ALA A 14 -47.49 1.56 66.51
C ALA A 14 -48.75 0.95 65.85
N ALA A 15 -48.71 0.86 64.52
CA ALA A 15 -49.06 -0.35 63.77
C ALA A 15 -48.19 -0.41 62.50
N ALA A 16 -47.21 -1.31 62.49
CA ALA A 16 -46.36 -1.58 61.34
C ALA A 16 -47.12 -2.45 60.34
N LEU A 17 -47.42 -1.90 59.16
CA LEU A 17 -47.77 -2.70 57.98
C LEU A 17 -46.50 -2.89 57.15
N ALA A 18 -45.94 -4.09 57.23
CA ALA A 18 -44.82 -4.53 56.41
C ALA A 18 -45.29 -4.71 54.96
N THR A 19 -44.93 -3.76 54.09
CA THR A 19 -44.90 -3.98 52.65
C THR A 19 -43.70 -4.85 52.30
N PRO A 20 -43.86 -5.94 51.52
CA PRO A 20 -42.73 -6.72 51.05
C PRO A 20 -41.90 -5.85 50.09
N PHE A 21 -40.72 -5.42 50.54
CA PHE A 21 -39.67 -4.95 49.66
C PHE A 21 -39.21 -6.16 48.84
N VAL A 22 -39.65 -6.24 47.59
CA VAL A 22 -38.99 -7.08 46.59
C VAL A 22 -37.65 -6.42 46.31
N LEU A 23 -36.60 -6.92 46.98
CA LEU A 23 -35.23 -6.67 46.59
C LEU A 23 -35.04 -7.28 45.20
N SER A 24 -35.21 -6.46 44.15
CA SER A 24 -34.62 -6.78 42.86
C SER A 24 -33.11 -6.79 43.06
N SER A 25 -32.56 -7.99 43.25
CA SER A 25 -31.16 -8.28 43.11
C SER A 25 -30.76 -7.95 41.68
N SER A 26 -30.35 -6.72 41.43
CA SER A 26 -29.64 -6.37 40.21
C SER A 26 -28.32 -7.13 40.24
N THR A 27 -28.34 -8.34 39.69
CA THR A 27 -27.12 -9.04 39.30
C THR A 27 -26.45 -8.17 38.24
N SER A 28 -25.51 -7.34 38.68
CA SER A 28 -24.54 -6.69 37.82
C SER A 28 -23.75 -7.79 37.12
N THR A 29 -24.20 -8.17 35.92
CA THR A 29 -23.38 -8.94 35.00
C THR A 29 -22.20 -8.06 34.65
N LEU A 30 -21.07 -8.31 35.32
CA LEU A 30 -19.75 -7.87 34.87
C LEU A 30 -19.60 -8.42 33.46
N SER A 31 -19.83 -7.57 32.45
CA SER A 31 -19.33 -7.84 31.11
C SER A 31 -17.81 -8.00 31.26
N ALA A 32 -17.33 -9.22 31.07
CA ALA A 32 -15.92 -9.46 30.88
C ALA A 32 -15.51 -8.66 29.65
N THR A 33 -14.93 -7.48 29.84
CA THR A 33 -14.06 -6.87 28.85
C THR A 33 -12.99 -7.91 28.57
N SER A 34 -13.05 -8.53 27.40
CA SER A 34 -11.93 -9.28 26.86
C SER A 34 -10.77 -8.29 26.77
N ALA A 35 -9.92 -8.29 27.81
CA ALA A 35 -8.59 -7.77 27.68
C ALA A 35 -7.95 -8.64 26.59
N ARG A 36 -7.80 -8.07 25.39
CA ARG A 36 -6.88 -8.65 24.41
C ARG A 36 -5.53 -8.70 25.12
N LEU A 37 -5.07 -9.90 25.44
CA LEU A 37 -3.67 -10.11 25.74
C LEU A 37 -2.95 -9.66 24.46
N ALA A 38 -2.27 -8.52 24.53
CA ALA A 38 -1.27 -8.20 23.54
C ALA A 38 -0.26 -9.34 23.63
N ASP A 39 -0.18 -10.17 22.59
CA ASP A 39 0.88 -11.15 22.49
C ASP A 39 2.19 -10.37 22.57
N THR A 40 2.95 -10.59 23.64
CA THR A 40 4.22 -9.90 23.91
C THR A 40 5.08 -10.00 22.65
N SER A 41 5.28 -8.88 21.95
CA SER A 41 6.06 -8.86 20.73
C SER A 41 7.53 -9.05 21.09
N SER A 42 7.98 -10.30 21.11
CA SER A 42 9.40 -10.63 21.26
C SER A 42 10.11 -10.21 19.99
N CYS A 43 10.92 -9.15 20.08
CA CYS A 43 11.75 -8.69 18.99
C CYS A 43 13.20 -9.15 19.21
N ASN A 44 13.71 -9.97 18.29
CA ASN A 44 15.07 -10.45 18.33
C ASN A 44 16.06 -9.33 17.95
N LEU A 45 16.90 -8.90 18.90
CA LEU A 45 17.91 -7.85 18.72
C LEU A 45 19.34 -8.39 18.51
N SER A 46 19.52 -9.69 18.26
CA SER A 46 20.86 -10.31 18.14
C SER A 46 21.73 -9.76 17.00
N GLN A 47 21.11 -9.23 15.93
CA GLN A 47 21.80 -8.59 14.81
C GLN A 47 21.77 -7.06 14.88
N TYR A 48 21.19 -6.49 15.93
CA TYR A 48 21.16 -5.06 16.16
C TYR A 48 22.48 -4.61 16.81
N LYS A 49 23.04 -3.53 16.26
CA LYS A 49 24.20 -2.83 16.79
C LYS A 49 23.78 -1.39 17.04
N SER A 50 23.78 -0.99 18.32
CA SER A 50 23.50 0.39 18.71
C SER A 50 24.55 1.34 18.16
N ALA A 51 24.12 2.52 17.70
CA ALA A 51 25.00 3.58 17.27
C ALA A 51 24.44 4.94 17.73
N PRO A 52 25.29 5.96 17.97
CA PRO A 52 24.81 7.31 18.24
C PRO A 52 23.85 7.79 17.13
N GLY A 53 22.66 8.25 17.51
CA GLY A 53 21.64 8.72 16.57
C GLY A 53 20.94 7.62 15.75
N LEU A 54 21.07 6.34 16.14
CA LEU A 54 20.27 5.23 15.59
C LEU A 54 20.16 4.12 16.64
N THR A 55 19.01 4.03 17.29
CA THR A 55 18.78 3.10 18.40
C THR A 55 17.47 2.32 18.24
N ALA A 56 17.45 1.12 18.81
CA ALA A 56 16.27 0.29 18.97
C ALA A 56 16.20 -0.27 20.40
N ALA A 57 15.00 -0.30 20.97
CA ALA A 57 14.72 -0.86 22.29
C ALA A 57 13.29 -1.43 22.33
N VAL A 58 13.07 -2.47 23.13
CA VAL A 58 11.73 -3.00 23.40
C VAL A 58 11.20 -2.34 24.67
N GLU A 59 10.07 -1.63 24.56
CA GLU A 59 9.38 -0.93 25.65
C GLU A 59 7.90 -1.33 25.65
N GLN A 60 7.37 -1.83 26.78
CA GLN A 60 5.92 -2.05 26.97
C GLN A 60 5.23 -2.71 25.76
N ASP A 61 5.74 -3.86 25.33
CA ASP A 61 5.23 -4.63 24.19
C ASP A 61 5.27 -3.90 22.83
N SER A 62 6.21 -2.96 22.68
CA SER A 62 6.49 -2.29 21.42
C SER A 62 7.98 -2.20 21.16
N LEU A 63 8.38 -2.39 19.91
CA LEU A 63 9.72 -2.02 19.46
C LEU A 63 9.75 -0.52 19.15
N VAL A 64 10.61 0.20 19.85
CA VAL A 64 10.88 1.62 19.62
C VAL A 64 12.16 1.76 18.84
N VAL A 65 12.07 2.42 17.68
CA VAL A 65 13.23 2.80 16.88
C VAL A 65 13.32 4.32 16.87
N SER A 66 14.48 4.85 17.24
CA SER A 66 14.75 6.29 17.19
C SER A 66 16.00 6.57 16.36
N TRP A 67 15.96 7.62 15.54
CA TRP A 67 17.11 8.02 14.74
C TRP A 67 17.18 9.53 14.54
N THR A 68 18.39 10.02 14.36
CA THR A 68 18.64 11.40 13.94
C THR A 68 18.42 11.48 12.42
N GLY A 69 17.55 12.38 12.00
CA GLY A 69 17.25 12.66 10.60
C GLY A 69 18.00 13.86 10.04
N GLN A 70 17.45 14.43 8.97
CA GLN A 70 18.06 15.59 8.32
C GLN A 70 17.91 16.85 9.16
N ASN A 71 18.80 17.82 8.98
CA ASN A 71 18.78 19.11 9.68
C ASN A 71 18.70 18.99 11.22
N GLY A 72 19.22 17.91 11.79
CA GLY A 72 19.20 17.65 13.23
C GLY A 72 17.81 17.30 13.80
N ALA A 73 16.86 16.90 12.96
CA ALA A 73 15.58 16.37 13.44
C ALA A 73 15.80 15.04 14.18
N ASP A 74 14.96 14.77 15.19
CA ASP A 74 14.85 13.45 15.80
C ASP A 74 13.56 12.78 15.32
N LEU A 75 13.64 11.50 14.99
CA LEU A 75 12.53 10.69 14.53
C LEU A 75 12.34 9.49 15.45
N ARG A 76 11.10 9.06 15.56
CA ARG A 76 10.72 7.86 16.31
C ARG A 76 9.61 7.11 15.60
N ALA A 77 9.78 5.80 15.50
CA ALA A 77 8.72 4.87 15.14
C ALA A 77 8.52 3.86 16.28
N ARG A 78 7.26 3.55 16.59
CA ARG A 78 6.89 2.47 17.52
C ARG A 78 6.16 1.40 16.73
N TYR A 79 6.64 0.17 16.80
CA TYR A 79 6.06 -0.98 16.13
C TYR A 79 5.53 -1.99 17.15
N ALA A 80 4.44 -2.65 16.82
CA ALA A 80 3.88 -3.74 17.61
C ALA A 80 3.27 -4.80 16.70
N ILE A 81 2.81 -5.89 17.30
CA ILE A 81 2.02 -6.94 16.65
C ILE A 81 0.68 -7.00 17.37
N ASP A 82 -0.44 -6.90 16.64
CA ASP A 82 -1.80 -7.06 17.18
C ASP A 82 -2.49 -8.24 16.49
N GLY A 83 -2.72 -9.34 17.19
CA GLY A 83 -3.41 -10.52 16.64
C GLY A 83 -2.79 -11.07 15.35
N GLY A 84 -1.46 -11.07 15.24
CA GLY A 84 -0.74 -11.52 14.04
C GLY A 84 -0.43 -10.41 13.03
N GLN A 85 -1.02 -9.22 13.17
CA GLN A 85 -0.85 -8.09 12.26
C GLN A 85 0.25 -7.14 12.77
N PRO A 86 1.33 -6.90 11.99
CA PRO A 86 2.25 -5.81 12.27
C PRO A 86 1.53 -4.47 12.22
N GLU A 87 1.84 -3.59 13.18
CA GLU A 87 1.24 -2.27 13.31
C GLU A 87 2.31 -1.21 13.60
N VAL A 88 2.16 -0.04 12.99
CA VAL A 88 2.94 1.15 13.36
C VAL A 88 2.12 1.95 14.38
N ARG A 89 2.39 1.71 15.67
CA ARG A 89 1.70 2.37 16.80
C ARG A 89 1.90 3.88 16.80
N GLU A 90 3.09 4.34 16.43
CA GLU A 90 3.39 5.77 16.32
C GLU A 90 4.46 6.02 15.25
N ILE A 91 4.28 7.08 14.45
CA ILE A 91 5.36 7.77 13.75
C ILE A 91 5.40 9.20 14.27
N ALA A 92 6.55 9.65 14.75
CA ALA A 92 6.74 10.99 15.29
C ALA A 92 8.05 11.63 14.81
N VAL A 93 8.04 12.95 14.72
CA VAL A 93 9.19 13.77 14.34
C VAL A 93 9.31 14.95 15.29
N LYS A 94 10.53 15.37 15.58
CA LYS A 94 10.86 16.56 16.36
C LYS A 94 11.93 17.32 15.61
N LYS A 95 11.64 18.55 15.17
CA LYS A 95 12.69 19.43 14.63
C LYS A 95 13.77 19.72 15.67
N ALA A 96 14.98 20.08 15.24
CA ALA A 96 16.06 20.45 16.16
C ALA A 96 15.59 21.51 17.17
N GLY A 97 15.72 21.21 18.47
CA GLY A 97 15.25 22.08 19.56
C GLY A 97 13.73 22.26 19.69
N GLY A 98 12.93 21.56 18.88
CA GLY A 98 11.48 21.66 18.87
C GLY A 98 10.76 20.66 19.79
N ARG A 99 9.44 20.59 19.64
CA ARG A 99 8.58 19.60 20.32
C ARG A 99 8.31 18.41 19.40
N TRP A 100 8.05 17.25 20.01
CA TRP A 100 7.60 16.07 19.27
C TRP A 100 6.22 16.32 18.66
N THR A 101 6.10 16.06 17.36
CA THR A 101 4.85 16.00 16.61
C THR A 101 4.57 14.54 16.24
N THR A 102 3.41 14.02 16.60
CA THR A 102 2.95 12.73 16.09
C THR A 102 2.35 12.93 14.69
N LEU A 103 2.83 12.17 13.71
CA LEU A 103 2.37 12.21 12.31
C LEU A 103 1.38 11.10 11.98
N GLY A 104 1.35 10.04 12.80
CA GLY A 104 0.45 8.90 12.62
C GLY A 104 0.39 8.05 13.87
N ARG A 105 -0.78 7.44 14.13
CA ARG A 105 -1.01 6.52 15.24
C ARG A 105 -1.83 5.32 14.80
N ASN A 106 -1.46 4.17 15.32
CA ASN A 106 -2.15 2.90 15.09
C ASN A 106 -2.40 2.61 13.60
N LEU A 107 -1.33 2.67 12.81
CA LEU A 107 -1.39 2.50 11.37
C LEU A 107 -1.15 1.06 10.98
N THR A 108 -1.97 0.55 10.06
CA THR A 108 -1.84 -0.80 9.54
C THR A 108 -1.17 -0.77 8.16
N PRO A 109 -0.04 -1.47 7.99
CA PRO A 109 0.57 -1.73 6.68
C PRO A 109 -0.40 -2.49 5.78
N GLU A 110 -0.51 -2.07 4.53
CA GLU A 110 -1.32 -2.77 3.55
C GLU A 110 -0.64 -2.86 2.19
N TYR A 111 -0.89 -3.99 1.54
CA TYR A 111 -0.44 -4.28 0.19
C TYR A 111 -1.58 -4.95 -0.58
N HIS A 112 -1.67 -4.61 -1.86
CA HIS A 112 -2.51 -5.29 -2.83
C HIS A 112 -1.67 -5.67 -4.04
N VAL A 113 -1.66 -6.93 -4.44
CA VAL A 113 -0.95 -7.41 -5.62
C VAL A 113 -1.92 -7.91 -6.67
N VAL A 114 -1.59 -7.60 -7.91
CA VAL A 114 -2.20 -8.20 -9.09
C VAL A 114 -1.10 -8.88 -9.88
N SER A 115 -1.25 -10.18 -10.13
CA SER A 115 -0.33 -10.96 -10.95
C SER A 115 -1.01 -11.46 -12.23
N GLY A 116 -0.19 -11.67 -13.25
CA GLY A 116 -0.52 -12.26 -14.54
C GLY A 116 0.63 -13.13 -15.04
N VAL A 117 0.45 -13.73 -16.22
CA VAL A 117 1.45 -14.65 -16.83
C VAL A 117 2.22 -13.94 -17.95
N ARG A 118 3.54 -13.97 -17.90
CA ARG A 118 4.44 -13.44 -18.93
C ARG A 118 4.32 -14.20 -20.23
N ARG A 119 4.36 -13.47 -21.34
CA ARG A 119 4.46 -14.04 -22.68
C ARG A 119 5.56 -13.36 -23.47
N MET A 120 6.17 -14.11 -24.37
CA MET A 120 7.16 -13.55 -25.29
C MET A 120 6.46 -12.63 -26.28
N ALA A 121 7.00 -11.43 -26.44
CA ALA A 121 6.46 -10.43 -27.35
C ALA A 121 6.98 -10.66 -28.80
N ASP A 122 6.15 -10.29 -29.78
CA ASP A 122 6.43 -10.47 -31.21
C ASP A 122 7.65 -9.66 -31.67
N ASP A 123 7.92 -8.53 -31.03
CA ASP A 123 9.11 -7.71 -31.26
C ASP A 123 10.41 -8.44 -30.91
N GLN A 124 10.37 -9.41 -30.01
CA GLN A 124 11.49 -10.31 -29.70
C GLN A 124 11.48 -11.56 -30.58
N ALA A 125 10.29 -12.10 -30.89
CA ALA A 125 10.13 -13.32 -31.67
C ALA A 125 10.54 -13.13 -33.13
N ASN A 126 10.19 -12.00 -33.74
CA ASN A 126 10.40 -11.77 -35.17
C ASN A 126 11.88 -11.66 -35.55
N PRO A 127 12.75 -10.94 -34.81
CA PRO A 127 14.20 -10.94 -35.09
C PRO A 127 14.83 -12.34 -35.00
N LEU A 128 14.43 -13.16 -34.03
CA LEU A 128 14.92 -14.54 -33.90
C LEU A 128 14.53 -15.39 -35.10
N ARG A 129 13.26 -15.32 -35.53
CA ARG A 129 12.78 -15.99 -36.75
C ARG A 129 13.56 -15.52 -37.99
N ALA A 130 13.78 -14.22 -38.13
CA ALA A 130 14.52 -13.64 -39.26
C ALA A 130 15.99 -14.08 -39.28
N ALA A 131 16.57 -14.35 -38.11
CA ALA A 131 17.91 -14.94 -37.97
C ALA A 131 17.94 -16.47 -38.18
N GLY A 132 16.80 -17.10 -38.53
CA GLY A 132 16.70 -18.55 -38.71
C GLY A 132 16.70 -19.35 -37.41
N ILE A 133 16.51 -18.69 -36.26
CA ILE A 133 16.44 -19.36 -34.95
C ILE A 133 15.01 -19.87 -34.75
N GLU A 134 14.88 -21.18 -34.54
CA GLU A 134 13.61 -21.80 -34.20
C GLU A 134 13.14 -21.36 -32.81
N LEU A 135 11.86 -21.02 -32.68
CA LEU A 135 11.25 -20.63 -31.40
C LEU A 135 10.84 -21.88 -30.61
N THR A 136 11.83 -22.66 -30.17
CA THR A 136 11.62 -23.76 -29.24
C THR A 136 11.11 -23.25 -27.90
N GLU A 137 10.57 -24.15 -27.07
CA GLU A 137 10.12 -23.79 -25.72
C GLU A 137 11.25 -23.14 -24.90
N ASP A 138 12.47 -23.66 -24.96
CA ASP A 138 13.64 -23.09 -24.26
C ASP A 138 13.96 -21.67 -24.71
N VAL A 139 13.86 -21.39 -26.02
CA VAL A 139 14.05 -20.04 -26.56
C VAL A 139 12.96 -19.11 -26.02
N ILE A 140 11.70 -19.53 -26.07
CA ILE A 140 10.58 -18.72 -25.57
C ILE A 140 10.72 -18.48 -24.05
N ASN A 141 11.07 -19.50 -23.29
CA ASN A 141 11.28 -19.46 -21.84
C ASN A 141 12.43 -18.51 -21.47
N LYS A 142 13.52 -18.52 -22.23
CA LYS A 142 14.62 -17.56 -22.05
C LYS A 142 14.19 -16.12 -22.33
N HIS A 143 13.38 -15.90 -23.37
CA HIS A 143 13.12 -14.54 -23.86
C HIS A 143 11.89 -13.85 -23.27
N ARG A 144 10.88 -14.60 -22.81
CA ARG A 144 9.62 -14.03 -22.27
C ARG A 144 9.79 -13.15 -21.03
N TRP A 145 10.91 -13.25 -20.32
CA TRP A 145 11.24 -12.34 -19.21
C TRP A 145 11.59 -10.92 -19.66
N TYR A 146 11.99 -10.74 -20.92
CA TYR A 146 12.45 -9.45 -21.45
C TYR A 146 11.39 -8.77 -22.33
N ALA A 147 10.13 -9.22 -22.25
CA ALA A 147 9.07 -8.76 -23.12
C ALA A 147 8.73 -7.28 -22.85
N PHE A 148 8.85 -6.46 -23.89
CA PHE A 148 8.55 -5.04 -23.86
C PHE A 148 7.07 -4.77 -24.18
N TRP A 149 6.53 -5.42 -25.23
CA TRP A 149 5.11 -5.40 -25.60
C TRP A 149 4.36 -6.62 -25.07
N ASP A 150 4.34 -6.75 -23.76
CA ASP A 150 3.48 -7.70 -23.05
C ASP A 150 2.62 -6.91 -22.07
N ALA A 151 1.29 -7.04 -22.13
CA ALA A 151 0.39 -6.45 -21.14
C ALA A 151 -0.38 -7.57 -20.45
N PRO A 152 0.15 -8.13 -19.34
CA PRO A 152 -0.40 -9.32 -18.69
C PRO A 152 -1.85 -9.21 -18.21
N LEU A 153 -2.34 -7.99 -18.01
CA LEU A 153 -3.69 -7.72 -17.50
C LEU A 153 -4.70 -7.36 -18.61
N VAL A 154 -4.25 -7.17 -19.85
CA VAL A 154 -5.12 -6.78 -20.96
C VAL A 154 -5.80 -8.02 -21.53
N MET A 155 -7.13 -8.01 -21.49
CA MET A 155 -7.96 -9.15 -21.87
C MET A 155 -8.58 -8.96 -23.26
N PRO A 156 -8.87 -10.06 -23.99
CA PRO A 156 -9.72 -9.99 -25.17
C PRO A 156 -11.06 -9.29 -24.86
N GLY A 157 -11.47 -8.37 -25.72
CA GLY A 157 -12.72 -7.60 -25.56
C GLY A 157 -12.72 -6.55 -24.46
N SER A 158 -11.59 -6.32 -23.79
CA SER A 158 -11.43 -5.30 -22.75
C SER A 158 -11.60 -3.87 -23.28
N GLN A 159 -11.75 -2.89 -22.38
CA GLN A 159 -11.91 -1.49 -22.79
C GLN A 159 -10.63 -0.99 -23.48
N GLU A 160 -9.48 -1.43 -23.01
CA GLU A 160 -8.15 -1.13 -23.56
C GLU A 160 -8.08 -1.53 -25.03
N MET A 161 -8.57 -2.73 -25.38
CA MET A 161 -8.60 -3.21 -26.76
C MET A 161 -9.64 -2.46 -27.61
N LYS A 162 -10.79 -2.07 -27.03
CA LYS A 162 -11.78 -1.25 -27.74
C LYS A 162 -11.23 0.14 -28.06
N ASP A 163 -10.52 0.75 -27.12
CA ASP A 163 -9.90 2.06 -27.25
C ASP A 163 -8.77 2.01 -28.29
N GLU A 164 -7.90 0.99 -28.25
CA GLU A 164 -6.85 0.78 -29.25
C GLU A 164 -7.47 0.60 -30.65
N ALA A 165 -8.50 -0.24 -30.80
CA ALA A 165 -9.16 -0.46 -32.07
C ALA A 165 -9.84 0.82 -32.62
N ALA A 166 -10.43 1.63 -31.74
CA ALA A 166 -11.00 2.93 -32.12
C ALA A 166 -9.91 3.92 -32.58
N TRP A 167 -8.77 3.96 -31.88
CA TRP A 167 -7.61 4.75 -32.27
C TRP A 167 -7.05 4.29 -33.63
N GLN A 168 -6.87 2.99 -33.86
CA GLN A 168 -6.39 2.47 -35.14
C GLN A 168 -7.30 2.86 -36.31
N ARG A 169 -8.63 2.79 -36.12
CA ARG A 169 -9.60 3.26 -37.13
C ARG A 169 -9.50 4.76 -37.41
N SER A 170 -9.23 5.58 -36.39
CA SER A 170 -9.07 7.03 -36.60
C SER A 170 -7.78 7.41 -37.32
N GLN A 171 -6.76 6.55 -37.27
CA GLN A 171 -5.51 6.73 -38.03
C GLN A 171 -5.65 6.34 -39.51
N GLN A 172 -6.63 5.50 -39.86
CA GLN A 172 -6.92 5.15 -41.24
C GLN A 172 -7.69 6.31 -41.87
N GLN A 173 -7.02 7.13 -42.69
CA GLN A 173 -7.67 8.20 -43.46
C GLN A 173 -8.81 7.60 -44.33
N PRO A 174 -9.91 8.33 -44.57
CA PRO A 174 -10.85 7.94 -45.61
C PRO A 174 -10.10 7.99 -46.95
N GLU A 175 -9.88 6.85 -47.59
CA GLU A 175 -9.13 6.76 -48.84
C GLU A 175 -9.79 7.62 -49.94
N GLY A 176 -9.11 8.71 -50.31
CA GLY A 176 -9.24 9.36 -51.60
C GLY A 176 -7.90 9.28 -52.33
N GLY A 177 -7.68 8.22 -53.10
CA GLY A 177 -6.56 8.13 -54.05
C GLY A 177 -5.72 6.85 -53.91
N GLY A 178 -5.80 5.98 -54.92
CA GLY A 178 -5.22 4.64 -54.91
C GLY A 178 -3.70 4.56 -54.81
N GLY A 179 -3.23 3.50 -54.15
CA GLY A 179 -1.80 3.25 -53.97
C GLY A 179 -1.44 1.90 -53.35
N ARG A 180 -1.51 0.84 -54.18
CA ARG A 180 -0.71 -0.41 -54.14
C ARG A 180 -0.42 -1.08 -52.77
N GLY A 181 -1.16 -2.17 -52.52
CA GLY A 181 -0.56 -3.48 -52.26
C GLY A 181 0.05 -3.73 -50.88
N GLY A 182 -0.78 -3.79 -49.83
CA GLY A 182 -0.44 -4.43 -48.56
C GLY A 182 -0.69 -5.95 -48.62
N ARG A 183 0.39 -6.74 -48.62
CA ARG A 183 0.38 -8.22 -48.62
C ARG A 183 -0.47 -8.81 -47.48
N GLY A 184 -1.51 -9.57 -47.84
CA GLY A 184 -1.93 -10.85 -47.23
C GLY A 184 -1.78 -11.08 -45.71
N GLY A 185 -2.15 -10.11 -44.87
CA GLY A 185 -2.31 -10.37 -43.43
C GLY A 185 -3.67 -10.97 -43.15
N GLN A 186 -3.74 -12.13 -42.47
CA GLN A 186 -4.98 -12.62 -41.86
C GLN A 186 -5.67 -11.46 -41.12
N THR A 187 -6.95 -11.25 -41.36
CA THR A 187 -7.80 -10.32 -40.59
C THR A 187 -7.82 -10.79 -39.14
N ARG A 188 -6.87 -10.31 -38.34
CA ARG A 188 -6.82 -10.56 -36.90
C ARG A 188 -7.90 -9.72 -36.24
N ASP A 189 -8.68 -10.31 -35.34
CA ASP A 189 -9.67 -9.60 -34.55
C ASP A 189 -8.98 -8.48 -33.73
N PRO A 190 -9.31 -7.20 -33.96
CA PRO A 190 -8.67 -6.08 -33.27
C PRO A 190 -8.99 -6.03 -31.77
N LEU A 191 -9.97 -6.82 -31.30
CA LEU A 191 -10.32 -6.91 -29.88
C LEU A 191 -9.52 -7.97 -29.13
N VAL A 192 -8.63 -8.71 -29.82
CA VAL A 192 -7.75 -9.71 -29.21
C VAL A 192 -6.31 -9.16 -29.19
N PRO A 193 -5.64 -9.11 -28.02
CA PRO A 193 -4.23 -8.75 -27.95
C PRO A 193 -3.39 -9.60 -28.90
N ASN A 194 -2.52 -8.95 -29.67
CA ASN A 194 -1.87 -9.56 -30.83
C ASN A 194 -0.36 -9.27 -30.91
N ARG A 195 0.24 -8.79 -29.81
CA ARG A 195 1.66 -8.45 -29.68
C ARG A 195 2.50 -9.56 -29.03
N THR A 196 1.90 -10.68 -28.65
CA THR A 196 2.58 -11.77 -27.92
C THR A 196 2.30 -13.13 -28.54
N LEU A 197 3.24 -14.07 -28.36
CA LEU A 197 3.06 -15.47 -28.71
C LEU A 197 2.09 -16.18 -27.76
N GLY A 198 1.38 -17.19 -28.27
CA GLY A 198 0.51 -18.07 -27.50
C GLY A 198 -0.99 -17.86 -27.77
N THR A 199 -1.82 -18.59 -27.02
CA THR A 199 -3.29 -18.45 -27.06
C THR A 199 -3.73 -17.13 -26.44
N PRO A 200 -4.93 -16.60 -26.73
CA PRO A 200 -5.47 -15.43 -26.03
C PRO A 200 -5.46 -15.61 -24.49
N ARG A 201 -5.32 -14.51 -23.75
CA ARG A 201 -5.35 -14.52 -22.27
C ARG A 201 -6.72 -14.93 -21.74
N THR A 202 -6.72 -15.63 -20.61
CA THR A 202 -7.93 -16.02 -19.87
C THR A 202 -7.99 -15.36 -18.48
N PRO A 203 -9.19 -15.08 -17.93
CA PRO A 203 -9.30 -14.45 -16.61
C PRO A 203 -8.60 -15.23 -15.49
N SER A 204 -8.50 -16.55 -15.60
CA SER A 204 -7.79 -17.42 -14.65
C SER A 204 -6.28 -17.18 -14.58
N GLU A 205 -5.69 -16.52 -15.58
CA GLU A 205 -4.28 -16.11 -15.54
C GLU A 205 -4.06 -14.90 -14.63
N ILE A 206 -5.11 -14.16 -14.26
CA ILE A 206 -5.01 -12.96 -13.43
C ILE A 206 -5.44 -13.28 -12.00
N ARG A 207 -4.57 -12.98 -11.04
CA ARG A 207 -4.85 -13.20 -9.61
C ARG A 207 -4.69 -11.89 -8.86
N ARG A 208 -5.59 -11.66 -7.90
CA ARG A 208 -5.64 -10.45 -7.06
C ARG A 208 -5.63 -10.89 -5.61
N ALA A 209 -4.79 -10.26 -4.80
CA ALA A 209 -4.70 -10.59 -3.39
C ALA A 209 -4.31 -9.37 -2.57
N ASP A 210 -4.96 -9.25 -1.40
CA ASP A 210 -4.52 -8.38 -0.33
C ASP A 210 -3.53 -9.12 0.56
N ALA A 211 -2.63 -8.37 1.20
CA ALA A 211 -1.73 -8.93 2.20
C ALA A 211 -2.46 -9.36 3.47
N SER A 212 -2.04 -10.51 3.98
CA SER A 212 -2.39 -11.04 5.30
C SER A 212 -1.11 -11.33 6.08
N PHE A 213 -1.20 -11.31 7.40
CA PHE A 213 -0.06 -11.50 8.28
C PHE A 213 -0.37 -12.50 9.38
N HIS A 214 0.59 -13.40 9.62
CA HIS A 214 0.59 -14.32 10.75
C HIS A 214 1.90 -14.14 11.53
N THR A 215 2.16 -12.91 11.95
CA THR A 215 3.41 -12.51 12.59
C THR A 215 3.34 -12.77 14.09
N THR A 216 4.30 -13.51 14.64
CA THR A 216 4.38 -13.80 16.09
C THR A 216 5.55 -13.11 16.79
N SER A 217 6.51 -12.59 16.04
CA SER A 217 7.72 -11.96 16.54
C SER A 217 8.28 -10.99 15.50
N CYS A 218 9.26 -10.18 15.91
CA CYS A 218 10.01 -9.35 14.99
C CYS A 218 11.52 -9.57 15.14
N SER A 219 12.32 -9.05 14.23
CA SER A 219 13.78 -9.01 14.37
C SER A 219 14.34 -7.67 13.92
N VAL A 220 15.48 -7.29 14.49
CA VAL A 220 16.13 -6.03 14.21
C VAL A 220 17.57 -6.26 13.79
N LYS A 221 17.96 -5.64 12.68
CA LYS A 221 19.32 -5.67 12.15
C LYS A 221 19.82 -4.25 11.90
N THR A 222 21.07 -3.99 12.25
CA THR A 222 21.79 -2.79 11.79
C THR A 222 22.53 -3.11 10.48
N ASP A 223 22.36 -2.28 9.46
CA ASP A 223 23.04 -2.37 8.17
C ASP A 223 23.62 -1.02 7.76
N GLY A 224 24.91 -0.83 8.04
CA GLY A 224 25.58 0.46 7.88
C GLY A 224 24.91 1.58 8.69
N ALA A 225 24.41 2.60 8.00
CA ALA A 225 23.67 3.73 8.58
C ALA A 225 22.15 3.49 8.65
N SER A 226 21.69 2.27 8.39
CA SER A 226 20.27 1.92 8.40
C SER A 226 19.95 0.89 9.48
N LEU A 227 18.70 0.90 9.94
CA LEU A 227 18.15 -0.12 10.83
C LEU A 227 16.94 -0.74 10.16
N ILE A 228 16.91 -2.07 10.10
CA ILE A 228 15.85 -2.86 9.46
C ILE A 228 15.10 -3.60 10.56
N VAL A 229 13.78 -3.43 10.59
CA VAL A 229 12.85 -4.20 11.40
C VAL A 229 12.09 -5.15 10.48
N THR A 230 12.17 -6.45 10.76
CA THR A 230 11.53 -7.51 9.95
C THR A 230 10.42 -8.18 10.74
N PHE A 231 9.24 -8.29 10.12
CA PHE A 231 8.07 -8.99 10.60
C PHE A 231 7.76 -10.17 9.66
N PRO A 232 8.10 -11.40 10.05
CA PRO A 232 7.81 -12.58 9.24
C PRO A 232 6.32 -12.92 9.16
N GLY A 233 5.93 -13.71 8.16
CA GLY A 233 4.58 -14.27 8.06
C GLY A 233 3.64 -13.48 7.15
N LEU A 234 4.18 -12.69 6.22
CA LEU A 234 3.41 -12.06 5.15
C LEU A 234 2.98 -13.13 4.12
N SER A 235 1.72 -13.10 3.73
CA SER A 235 1.17 -13.85 2.59
C SER A 235 0.28 -12.97 1.74
N MET A 236 0.43 -13.03 0.42
CA MET A 236 -0.31 -12.23 -0.54
C MET A 236 -0.42 -12.95 -1.88
N GLY A 237 -1.51 -13.70 -2.06
CA GLY A 237 -1.74 -14.51 -3.26
C GLY A 237 -0.68 -15.58 -3.43
N ILE A 238 0.09 -15.49 -4.52
CA ILE A 238 1.18 -16.42 -4.86
C ILE A 238 2.51 -16.09 -4.16
N PHE A 239 2.53 -15.03 -3.37
CA PHE A 239 3.72 -14.54 -2.68
C PHE A 239 3.65 -14.85 -1.18
N SER A 240 4.80 -15.24 -0.62
CA SER A 240 5.01 -15.38 0.82
C SER A 240 6.36 -14.78 1.21
N GLY A 241 6.45 -14.19 2.41
CA GLY A 241 7.71 -13.64 2.91
C GLY A 241 7.52 -12.78 4.15
N ASP A 242 8.16 -11.60 4.15
CA ASP A 242 8.24 -10.72 5.30
C ASP A 242 7.78 -9.30 4.97
N LEU A 243 7.30 -8.59 5.99
CA LEU A 243 7.22 -7.13 5.98
C LEU A 243 8.49 -6.55 6.62
N GLN A 244 9.10 -5.57 5.96
CA GLN A 244 10.31 -4.91 6.44
C GLN A 244 10.12 -3.40 6.52
N PHE A 245 10.56 -2.80 7.64
CA PHE A 245 10.72 -1.36 7.77
C PHE A 245 12.20 -1.01 7.85
N THR A 246 12.66 -0.10 7.00
CA THR A 246 14.03 0.42 7.03
C THR A 246 14.04 1.90 7.39
N MET A 247 14.78 2.26 8.42
CA MET A 247 15.01 3.65 8.83
C MET A 247 16.44 4.03 8.47
N TYR A 248 16.62 5.23 7.89
CA TYR A 248 17.91 5.68 7.38
C TYR A 248 18.43 6.86 8.22
N LYS A 249 19.46 6.62 9.04
CA LYS A 249 20.12 7.67 9.84
C LYS A 249 20.62 8.80 8.93
N GLY A 250 20.42 10.04 9.36
CA GLY A 250 20.75 11.25 8.62
C GLY A 250 19.63 11.72 7.68
N THR A 251 18.53 10.98 7.59
CA THR A 251 17.38 11.34 6.76
C THR A 251 16.06 11.20 7.53
N ASN A 252 15.01 11.81 7.03
CA ASN A 252 13.66 11.61 7.56
C ASN A 252 12.91 10.48 6.84
N LEU A 253 13.64 9.54 6.22
CA LEU A 253 13.07 8.47 5.42
C LEU A 253 12.81 7.21 6.24
N ILE A 254 11.67 6.61 5.93
CA ILE A 254 11.27 5.26 6.32
C ILE A 254 10.90 4.54 5.03
N ARG A 255 11.41 3.34 4.81
CA ARG A 255 10.99 2.47 3.70
C ARG A 255 10.21 1.31 4.28
N MET A 256 9.08 0.97 3.66
CA MET A 256 8.32 -0.23 3.95
C MET A 256 8.37 -1.14 2.72
N ASP A 257 8.78 -2.39 2.89
CA ASP A 257 8.82 -3.40 1.85
C ASP A 257 8.00 -4.63 2.23
N ALA A 258 7.18 -5.12 1.31
CA ALA A 258 6.88 -6.54 1.26
C ALA A 258 8.04 -7.23 0.54
N ALA A 259 8.87 -7.95 1.30
CA ALA A 259 9.98 -8.75 0.80
C ALA A 259 9.50 -10.20 0.64
N ALA A 260 9.00 -10.53 -0.55
CA ALA A 260 8.27 -11.77 -0.76
C ALA A 260 8.73 -12.53 -2.01
N THR A 261 8.60 -13.85 -1.97
CA THR A 261 9.02 -14.75 -3.04
C THR A 261 7.81 -15.54 -3.55
N THR A 262 7.86 -15.94 -4.82
CA THR A 262 6.96 -16.94 -5.41
C THR A 262 7.79 -18.00 -6.12
N HIS A 263 7.25 -19.21 -6.26
CA HIS A 263 7.84 -20.29 -7.05
C HIS A 263 7.08 -20.56 -8.35
N GLU A 264 6.03 -19.78 -8.62
CA GLU A 264 5.32 -19.89 -9.89
C GLU A 264 6.16 -19.34 -11.04
N GLU A 265 6.12 -20.03 -12.17
CA GLU A 265 6.85 -19.61 -13.35
C GLU A 265 6.14 -18.47 -14.06
N TRP A 266 6.95 -17.66 -14.75
CA TRP A 266 6.46 -16.65 -15.70
C TRP A 266 5.57 -15.59 -15.05
N VAL A 267 5.76 -15.28 -13.77
CA VAL A 267 4.93 -14.30 -13.10
C VAL A 267 5.30 -12.88 -13.52
N ALA A 268 4.29 -12.13 -13.95
CA ALA A 268 4.31 -10.68 -14.01
C ALA A 268 3.42 -10.11 -12.90
N TYR A 269 3.82 -9.03 -12.23
CA TYR A 269 3.00 -8.46 -11.15
C TYR A 269 3.11 -6.94 -11.02
N LYS A 270 2.08 -6.34 -10.45
CA LYS A 270 2.10 -4.98 -9.89
C LYS A 270 1.65 -4.99 -8.45
N TYR A 271 1.90 -3.90 -7.73
CA TYR A 271 1.42 -3.74 -6.37
C TYR A 271 0.94 -2.31 -6.08
N ASP A 272 0.08 -2.23 -5.08
CA ASP A 272 -0.25 -1.04 -4.32
C ASP A 272 0.23 -1.26 -2.89
N ALA A 273 0.78 -0.22 -2.26
CA ALA A 273 1.37 -0.28 -0.91
C ALA A 273 1.08 1.01 -0.15
N GLY A 274 0.77 0.90 1.13
CA GLY A 274 0.50 2.08 1.95
C GLY A 274 0.24 1.79 3.41
N LEU A 275 -0.27 2.81 4.09
CA LEU A 275 -0.71 2.74 5.48
C LEU A 275 -2.19 3.12 5.53
N LYS A 276 -2.98 2.34 6.26
CA LYS A 276 -4.38 2.65 6.57
C LYS A 276 -4.59 2.90 8.06
N GLY A 277 -5.78 3.39 8.40
CA GLY A 277 -6.17 3.69 9.78
C GLY A 277 -5.79 5.08 10.25
N LEU A 278 -5.32 5.97 9.36
CA LEU A 278 -5.03 7.36 9.71
C LEU A 278 -6.31 8.04 10.22
N SER A 279 -6.18 8.81 11.31
CA SER A 279 -7.30 9.55 11.90
C SER A 279 -7.40 10.93 11.27
N THR A 280 -8.59 11.36 10.90
CA THR A 280 -8.83 12.74 10.42
C THR A 280 -8.70 13.79 11.53
N ASP A 281 -8.72 13.41 12.81
CA ASP A 281 -8.49 14.35 13.92
C ASP A 281 -7.00 14.72 14.04
N LEU A 282 -6.13 13.74 13.78
CA LEU A 282 -4.68 13.91 13.80
C LEU A 282 -4.15 14.46 12.47
N THR A 283 -4.57 13.84 11.37
CA THR A 283 -4.17 14.15 10.00
C THR A 283 -5.41 14.50 9.17
N PRO A 284 -5.91 15.74 9.20
CA PRO A 284 -7.22 16.10 8.64
C PRO A 284 -7.30 16.09 7.12
N ARG A 285 -6.18 16.01 6.41
CA ARG A 285 -6.18 16.02 4.95
C ARG A 285 -4.99 15.29 4.34
N VAL A 286 -5.18 14.91 3.09
CA VAL A 286 -4.07 14.66 2.16
C VAL A 286 -3.90 15.86 1.23
N ALA A 287 -2.65 16.14 0.85
CA ALA A 287 -2.29 17.21 -0.08
C ALA A 287 -1.28 16.72 -1.13
N TRP A 288 -1.36 17.27 -2.34
CA TRP A 288 -0.41 17.04 -3.43
C TRP A 288 -0.37 18.25 -4.37
N ARG A 289 0.54 18.23 -5.34
CA ARG A 289 0.50 19.16 -6.49
C ARG A 289 0.05 18.40 -7.72
N ASP A 290 -0.94 18.90 -8.44
CA ASP A 290 -1.34 18.30 -9.72
C ASP A 290 -0.25 18.44 -10.79
N THR A 291 -0.44 17.86 -11.98
CA THR A 291 0.54 17.92 -13.07
C THR A 291 0.84 19.33 -13.58
N GLY A 292 -0.04 20.31 -13.31
CA GLY A 292 0.19 21.73 -13.59
C GLY A 292 0.95 22.45 -12.47
N GLY A 293 1.22 21.78 -11.35
CA GLY A 293 1.89 22.33 -10.18
C GLY A 293 0.96 23.01 -9.18
N HIS A 294 -0.35 23.01 -9.40
CA HIS A 294 -1.29 23.65 -8.48
C HIS A 294 -1.50 22.78 -7.23
N PRO A 295 -1.61 23.40 -6.04
CA PRO A 295 -1.90 22.67 -4.82
C PRO A 295 -3.30 22.08 -4.86
N GLN A 296 -3.41 20.83 -4.44
CA GLN A 296 -4.65 20.07 -4.31
C GLN A 296 -4.72 19.51 -2.89
N GLU A 297 -5.93 19.39 -2.35
CA GLU A 297 -6.16 18.77 -1.04
C GLU A 297 -7.47 17.98 -1.00
N TYR A 298 -7.54 16.99 -0.12
CA TYR A 298 -8.76 16.27 0.20
C TYR A 298 -8.91 16.08 1.71
N ARG A 299 -10.08 16.47 2.25
CA ARG A 299 -10.35 16.54 3.70
C ARG A 299 -11.27 15.44 4.23
N PHE A 300 -11.51 14.38 3.44
CA PHE A 300 -12.27 13.19 3.85
C PHE A 300 -13.71 13.46 4.36
N GLY A 301 -14.32 14.55 3.89
CA GLY A 301 -15.78 14.74 3.96
C GLY A 301 -16.54 13.76 3.06
N GLY A 302 -17.86 13.72 3.18
CA GLY A 302 -18.72 12.89 2.31
C GLY A 302 -18.75 11.41 2.68
N LEU A 303 -19.23 10.57 1.76
CA LEU A 303 -19.43 9.14 1.96
C LEU A 303 -18.11 8.35 2.01
N VAL A 304 -18.12 7.22 2.71
CA VAL A 304 -17.04 6.22 2.67
C VAL A 304 -16.81 5.76 1.24
N ASN A 305 -15.54 5.67 0.83
CA ASN A 305 -15.13 5.20 -0.48
C ASN A 305 -13.88 4.31 -0.33
N PRO A 306 -14.05 2.98 -0.30
CA PRO A 306 -12.95 2.04 -0.12
C PRO A 306 -12.14 1.81 -1.41
N THR A 307 -12.55 2.39 -2.54
CA THR A 307 -11.78 2.36 -3.78
C THR A 307 -10.63 3.36 -3.71
N LEU A 308 -9.45 2.95 -4.19
CA LEU A 308 -8.27 3.80 -4.26
C LEU A 308 -8.51 4.99 -5.21
N ALA A 309 -8.55 6.20 -4.68
CA ALA A 309 -8.53 7.42 -5.47
C ALA A 309 -7.10 7.72 -5.92
N ARG A 310 -6.80 7.48 -7.20
CA ARG A 310 -5.47 7.71 -7.80
C ARG A 310 -5.24 9.19 -8.04
N VAL A 311 -4.07 9.70 -7.67
CA VAL A 311 -3.71 11.11 -7.86
C VAL A 311 -2.54 11.28 -8.83
N LYS A 312 -2.75 12.05 -9.90
CA LYS A 312 -1.71 12.46 -10.85
C LYS A 312 -0.91 13.62 -10.25
N ALA A 313 0.01 13.30 -9.35
CA ALA A 313 0.84 14.29 -8.68
C ALA A 313 2.12 14.61 -9.47
N GLN A 314 2.49 15.89 -9.63
CA GLN A 314 3.67 16.36 -10.40
C GLN A 314 4.95 15.58 -10.03
N ASN A 315 5.18 15.43 -8.73
CA ASN A 315 6.36 14.77 -8.17
C ASN A 315 6.07 13.35 -7.69
N ARG A 316 4.87 12.82 -8.00
CA ARG A 316 4.39 11.50 -7.54
C ARG A 316 4.44 11.34 -6.01
N LEU A 317 4.22 12.45 -5.30
CA LEU A 317 4.17 12.55 -3.84
C LEU A 317 2.72 12.78 -3.39
N ILE A 318 2.34 12.23 -2.24
CA ILE A 318 1.13 12.58 -1.51
C ILE A 318 1.45 12.74 -0.03
N ALA A 319 0.99 13.83 0.60
CA ALA A 319 1.28 14.16 1.99
C ALA A 319 0.03 14.03 2.85
N ALA A 320 0.06 13.18 3.89
CA ALA A 320 -0.89 13.24 4.99
C ALA A 320 -0.41 14.29 6.00
N GLU A 321 -1.13 15.40 6.11
CA GLU A 321 -0.69 16.54 6.92
C GLU A 321 -1.26 16.47 8.32
N ALA A 322 -0.39 16.56 9.33
CA ALA A 322 -0.73 16.67 10.74
C ALA A 322 -0.55 18.11 11.23
N ARG A 323 -1.01 18.41 12.45
CA ARG A 323 -0.69 19.70 13.09
C ARG A 323 0.80 19.72 13.47
N GLY A 324 1.61 20.46 12.70
CA GLY A 324 3.04 20.64 12.96
C GLY A 324 3.98 19.64 12.25
N GLY A 325 3.52 19.04 11.15
CA GLY A 325 4.34 18.21 10.26
C GLY A 325 3.50 17.43 9.25
N ALA A 326 4.15 16.57 8.45
CA ALA A 326 3.47 15.71 7.49
C ALA A 326 4.17 14.36 7.32
N LEU A 327 3.40 13.32 7.03
CA LEU A 327 3.91 12.04 6.55
C LEU A 327 3.67 11.94 5.04
N VAL A 328 4.73 11.88 4.24
CA VAL A 328 4.65 11.94 2.78
C VAL A 328 4.97 10.57 2.20
N ALA A 329 4.07 10.01 1.38
CA ALA A 329 4.30 8.76 0.68
C ALA A 329 4.79 9.00 -0.76
N PHE A 330 5.77 8.22 -1.21
CA PHE A 330 6.23 8.23 -2.59
C PHE A 330 6.89 6.93 -3.04
N PRO A 331 6.91 6.67 -4.36
CA PRO A 331 7.41 5.42 -4.87
C PRO A 331 8.94 5.34 -4.83
N PRO A 332 9.52 4.14 -4.66
CA PRO A 332 10.96 3.91 -4.78
C PRO A 332 11.55 4.48 -6.08
N PRO A 333 12.65 5.28 -6.00
CA PRO A 333 13.30 5.78 -7.19
C PRO A 333 13.92 4.61 -7.98
N HIS A 334 13.79 4.66 -9.30
CA HIS A 334 14.34 3.70 -10.28
C HIS A 334 13.87 2.24 -10.20
N THR A 335 13.31 1.79 -9.07
CA THR A 335 12.78 0.43 -8.92
C THR A 335 11.26 0.39 -8.93
N PHE A 336 10.57 1.53 -8.87
CA PHE A 336 9.11 1.59 -8.98
C PHE A 336 8.60 1.58 -10.43
N PHE A 337 9.40 2.02 -11.40
CA PHE A 337 8.96 2.13 -12.79
C PHE A 337 9.69 1.08 -13.63
N PHE A 338 8.94 0.29 -14.39
CA PHE A 338 9.49 -0.62 -15.40
C PHE A 338 9.70 0.13 -16.73
N THR A 339 10.48 -0.45 -17.63
CA THR A 339 10.72 0.13 -18.95
C THR A 339 9.41 0.20 -19.72
N ARG A 340 8.98 1.42 -20.06
CA ARG A 340 7.77 1.72 -20.85
C ARG A 340 8.16 2.56 -22.04
N GLU A 341 7.40 2.44 -23.12
CA GLU A 341 7.56 3.31 -24.29
C GLU A 341 7.14 4.75 -23.98
N LYS A 342 6.17 4.91 -23.06
CA LYS A 342 5.66 6.21 -22.63
C LYS A 342 5.79 6.40 -21.12
N ASP A 343 6.28 7.57 -20.72
CA ASP A 343 6.50 7.99 -19.32
C ASP A 343 5.33 8.79 -18.74
N THR A 344 4.09 8.44 -19.11
CA THR A 344 2.87 9.11 -18.63
C THR A 344 2.74 9.01 -17.10
N ASN A 345 2.33 10.12 -16.47
CA ASN A 345 1.91 10.10 -15.08
C ASN A 345 0.48 9.54 -14.97
N LEU A 346 0.40 8.26 -14.64
CA LEU A 346 -0.87 7.53 -14.54
C LEU A 346 -1.47 7.51 -13.12
N GLY A 347 -0.96 8.35 -12.22
CA GLY A 347 -1.45 8.44 -10.85
C GLY A 347 -0.87 7.38 -9.92
N TYR A 348 0.40 7.55 -9.55
CA TYR A 348 1.16 6.58 -8.77
C TYR A 348 1.04 6.72 -7.25
N ALA A 349 0.25 7.69 -6.79
CA ALA A 349 -0.13 7.88 -5.41
C ALA A 349 -1.64 7.71 -5.27
N TRP A 350 -2.10 7.35 -4.07
CA TRP A 350 -3.52 7.18 -3.81
C TRP A 350 -3.90 7.57 -2.38
N TYR A 351 -5.18 7.87 -2.19
CA TYR A 351 -5.85 7.91 -0.88
C TYR A 351 -7.17 7.14 -0.96
N ARG A 352 -7.74 6.74 0.18
CA ARG A 352 -9.10 6.20 0.26
C ARG A 352 -9.74 6.52 1.60
N LYS A 353 -11.06 6.67 1.64
CA LYS A 353 -11.80 6.85 2.89
C LYS A 353 -12.37 5.51 3.33
N ASP A 354 -11.74 4.89 4.32
CA ASP A 354 -12.07 3.53 4.79
C ASP A 354 -13.32 3.51 5.67
N ALA A 355 -13.47 4.53 6.52
CA ALA A 355 -14.60 4.68 7.44
C ALA A 355 -14.74 6.15 7.85
N ASP A 356 -15.75 6.45 8.68
CA ASP A 356 -15.84 7.78 9.28
C ASP A 356 -14.63 8.06 10.17
N GLY A 357 -13.99 9.20 9.90
CA GLY A 357 -12.77 9.63 10.58
C GLY A 357 -11.52 8.79 10.29
N ARG A 358 -11.57 7.84 9.34
CA ARG A 358 -10.46 6.94 9.01
C ARG A 358 -10.17 6.90 7.51
N PHE A 359 -8.89 6.94 7.17
CA PHE A 359 -8.44 6.86 5.78
C PHE A 359 -7.12 6.10 5.64
N GLY A 360 -6.82 5.73 4.40
CA GLY A 360 -5.54 5.18 3.98
C GLY A 360 -4.92 6.03 2.88
N PHE A 361 -3.60 5.94 2.75
CA PHE A 361 -2.84 6.58 1.68
C PHE A 361 -1.57 5.80 1.37
N GLY A 362 -1.05 5.98 0.16
CA GLY A 362 0.16 5.31 -0.26
C GLY A 362 0.48 5.49 -1.73
N VAL A 363 1.18 4.51 -2.27
CA VAL A 363 1.62 4.46 -3.66
C VAL A 363 1.12 3.21 -4.32
N GLY A 364 1.09 3.23 -5.64
CA GLY A 364 0.71 2.03 -6.34
C GLY A 364 0.61 2.22 -7.84
N MET A 365 0.38 1.12 -8.52
CA MET A 365 0.39 1.09 -9.97
C MET A 365 -1.03 0.99 -10.54
N PRO A 366 -1.34 1.77 -11.58
CA PRO A 366 -2.54 1.56 -12.36
C PRO A 366 -2.47 0.20 -13.08
N GLU A 367 -3.59 -0.22 -13.66
CA GLU A 367 -3.70 -1.54 -14.32
C GLU A 367 -3.62 -1.47 -15.84
N ARG A 368 -3.57 -0.25 -16.37
CA ARG A 368 -3.63 0.02 -17.80
C ARG A 368 -2.89 1.28 -18.16
N GLU A 369 -2.56 1.36 -19.44
CA GLU A 369 -2.14 2.59 -20.09
C GLU A 369 -3.34 3.51 -20.39
N GLU A 370 -3.11 4.82 -20.47
CA GLU A 370 -4.12 5.80 -20.87
C GLU A 370 -4.08 6.09 -22.37
N GLU A 371 -2.90 6.03 -22.99
CA GLU A 371 -2.75 6.24 -24.43
C GLU A 371 -3.11 4.95 -25.20
N PRO A 372 -4.19 4.93 -26.00
CA PRO A 372 -4.71 3.69 -26.61
C PRO A 372 -3.69 2.96 -27.48
N ARG A 373 -2.80 3.68 -28.16
CA ARG A 373 -1.69 3.14 -28.97
C ARG A 373 -0.78 2.18 -28.17
N TYR A 374 -0.66 2.42 -26.87
CA TYR A 374 0.26 1.71 -25.98
C TYR A 374 -0.48 0.79 -25.00
N ALA A 375 -1.77 0.49 -25.25
CA ALA A 375 -2.60 -0.39 -24.43
C ALA A 375 -1.91 -1.74 -24.13
N GLN A 376 -1.22 -2.31 -25.11
CA GLN A 376 -0.50 -3.58 -25.00
C GLN A 376 0.96 -3.44 -24.51
N ASN A 377 1.42 -2.24 -24.11
CA ASN A 377 2.77 -1.95 -23.58
C ASN A 377 2.73 -1.71 -22.06
N PHE A 378 2.20 -2.67 -21.30
CA PHE A 378 2.05 -2.56 -19.84
C PHE A 378 2.67 -3.76 -19.12
N ALA A 379 4.00 -3.89 -19.25
CA ALA A 379 4.80 -5.09 -18.94
C ALA A 379 4.81 -5.57 -17.48
N LEU A 380 4.56 -4.69 -16.51
CA LEU A 380 4.67 -5.00 -15.08
C LEU A 380 6.06 -5.50 -14.65
N TYR A 381 6.22 -5.85 -13.38
CA TYR A 381 7.44 -6.46 -12.86
C TYR A 381 7.54 -7.94 -13.19
N ASN A 382 8.77 -8.43 -13.32
CA ASN A 382 9.05 -9.86 -13.29
C ASN A 382 9.16 -10.36 -11.85
N ALA A 383 8.59 -11.54 -11.58
CA ALA A 383 8.93 -12.32 -10.40
C ALA A 383 9.47 -13.71 -10.81
N PRO A 384 10.77 -13.82 -11.14
CA PRO A 384 11.38 -15.12 -11.41
C PRO A 384 11.25 -16.06 -10.19
N PRO A 385 10.98 -17.36 -10.40
CA PRO A 385 10.82 -18.32 -9.32
C PRO A 385 11.99 -18.28 -8.31
N GLY A 386 11.66 -18.30 -7.01
CA GLY A 386 12.64 -18.32 -5.93
C GLY A 386 13.37 -16.99 -5.69
N THR A 387 13.08 -15.93 -6.45
CA THR A 387 13.71 -14.62 -6.26
C THR A 387 12.87 -13.71 -5.37
N VAL A 388 13.52 -13.02 -4.44
CA VAL A 388 12.86 -12.08 -3.54
C VAL A 388 12.48 -10.81 -4.30
N GLN A 389 11.18 -10.53 -4.32
CA GLN A 389 10.61 -9.30 -4.81
C GLN A 389 10.52 -8.29 -3.66
N LYS A 390 11.01 -7.06 -3.88
CA LYS A 390 10.94 -5.97 -2.91
C LYS A 390 9.89 -4.94 -3.35
N MET A 391 8.68 -5.09 -2.83
CA MET A 391 7.55 -4.22 -3.13
C MET A 391 7.57 -3.04 -2.16
N GLY A 392 8.26 -1.96 -2.55
CA GLY A 392 8.61 -0.86 -1.67
C GLY A 392 7.67 0.34 -1.75
N VAL A 393 7.48 1.01 -0.61
CA VAL A 393 6.98 2.38 -0.52
C VAL A 393 7.87 3.17 0.43
N TYR A 394 8.18 4.41 0.07
CA TYR A 394 8.86 5.33 0.97
C TYR A 394 7.88 6.24 1.66
N PHE A 395 8.14 6.49 2.93
CA PHE A 395 7.54 7.54 3.73
C PHE A 395 8.62 8.53 4.14
N TYR A 396 8.28 9.82 4.10
CA TYR A 396 9.12 10.90 4.57
C TYR A 396 8.39 11.67 5.67
N ALA A 397 9.00 11.74 6.85
CA ALA A 397 8.45 12.45 8.01
C ALA A 397 8.97 13.90 8.04
N SER A 398 8.16 14.84 7.58
CA SER A 398 8.50 16.27 7.60
C SER A 398 8.08 16.90 8.93
N PRO A 399 8.99 17.54 9.69
CA PRO A 399 8.58 18.53 10.66
C PRO A 399 8.10 19.82 9.97
N ASP A 400 7.33 20.63 10.68
CA ASP A 400 6.93 22.00 10.27
C ASP A 400 7.98 23.06 10.61
#